data_AF-A0A7S4PHF1-F1
#
_entry.id   AF-A0A7S4PHF1-F1
#
_cell.length_a   1.000
_cell.length_b   1.000
_cell.length_c   1.000
_cell.angle_alpha   90.00
_cell.angle_beta   90.00
_cell.angle_gamma   90.00
#
_symmetry.space_group_name_H-M   'P 1'
#
loop_
_entity.id
_entity.type
_entity.pdbx_description
1 polymer ?
#
loop_
_entity_poly.entity_id
_entity_poly.type
_entity_poly.pdbx_seq_one_letter_code
_entity_poly.pdbx_strand_id
1 'polypeptide(L)'
;MNHGYLAKKSWHPLTIRNAEKVWLAEQRDKAERAKMMELQKKLEDERKMMELHNVKDASGKYSKKEERVDFMYRGNAPQVTADQYLEGKAYDFSKEEGDLVGKNENVLGLLSTSETAASASAGATLDQWSKVREDPLMEIMKKKQETIEKIRDNPIKMARLREQLELETKRREKKAKKKEKRERRERKEEKRREKERRARERGEDKDADRSERDRDSERDRDSERHRDSERDRERDRERERDRDRDRDR
;
A
#
# COMPACT_ATOMS: atom_id res chain seq x y z
N MET A 1 -44.19 17.88 -25.97
CA MET A 1 -42.86 18.49 -26.17
C MET A 1 -41.80 17.45 -25.87
N ASN A 2 -40.89 17.17 -26.80
CA ASN A 2 -39.85 16.14 -26.62
C ASN A 2 -38.71 16.70 -25.75
N HIS A 3 -38.64 16.30 -24.48
CA HIS A 3 -37.61 16.76 -23.53
C HIS A 3 -36.23 16.07 -23.70
N GLY A 4 -36.05 15.27 -24.74
CA GLY A 4 -34.80 14.54 -25.01
C GLY A 4 -33.57 15.41 -25.30
N TYR A 5 -33.73 16.73 -25.47
CA TYR A 5 -32.58 17.64 -25.63
C TYR A 5 -31.78 17.82 -24.34
N LEU A 6 -32.40 17.65 -23.17
CA LEU A 6 -31.75 17.79 -21.87
C LEU A 6 -30.79 16.63 -21.59
N ALA A 7 -31.15 15.41 -22.02
CA ALA A 7 -30.30 14.22 -21.89
C ALA A 7 -28.97 14.32 -22.66
N LYS A 8 -28.89 15.20 -23.67
CA LYS A 8 -27.66 15.49 -24.41
C LYS A 8 -26.71 16.44 -23.65
N LYS A 9 -27.15 17.02 -22.54
CA LYS A 9 -26.37 17.96 -21.74
C LYS A 9 -25.54 17.21 -20.68
N SER A 10 -24.31 17.67 -20.48
CA SER A 10 -23.34 17.06 -19.55
C SER A 10 -23.73 17.16 -18.07
N TRP A 11 -24.59 18.13 -17.72
CA TRP A 11 -25.04 18.37 -16.35
C TRP A 11 -26.34 17.63 -16.00
N HIS A 12 -27.01 17.00 -16.96
CA HIS A 12 -28.29 16.35 -16.71
C HIS A 12 -28.11 15.10 -15.81
N PRO A 13 -28.89 14.94 -14.73
CA PRO A 13 -28.65 13.91 -13.71
C PRO A 13 -28.83 12.49 -14.24
N LEU A 14 -29.77 12.29 -15.16
CA LEU A 14 -30.06 10.98 -15.77
C LEU A 14 -29.08 10.62 -16.91
N THR A 15 -28.10 11.46 -17.21
CA THR A 15 -27.04 11.08 -18.15
C THR A 15 -26.22 9.95 -17.54
N ILE A 16 -25.92 8.90 -18.32
CA ILE A 16 -25.21 7.69 -17.87
C ILE A 16 -23.97 8.03 -17.03
N ARG A 17 -23.16 8.99 -17.47
CA ARG A 17 -21.95 9.44 -16.74
C ARG A 17 -22.23 10.06 -15.37
N ASN A 18 -23.37 10.72 -15.18
CA ASN A 18 -23.74 11.35 -13.92
C ASN A 18 -24.39 10.34 -12.99
N ALA A 19 -25.24 9.45 -13.53
CA ALA A 19 -25.76 8.30 -12.80
C ALA A 19 -24.63 7.41 -12.27
N GLU A 20 -23.58 7.15 -13.08
CA GLU A 20 -22.37 6.45 -12.63
C GLU A 20 -21.67 7.18 -11.48
N LYS A 21 -21.48 8.50 -11.56
CA LYS A 21 -20.86 9.27 -10.47
C LYS A 21 -21.65 9.19 -9.17
N VAL A 22 -22.97 9.33 -9.25
CA VAL A 22 -23.87 9.21 -8.10
C VAL A 22 -23.78 7.81 -7.51
N TRP A 23 -23.83 6.77 -8.35
CA TRP A 23 -23.68 5.39 -7.89
C TRP A 23 -22.33 5.13 -7.21
N LEU A 24 -21.23 5.65 -7.76
CA LEU A 24 -19.92 5.54 -7.11
C LEU A 24 -19.88 6.28 -5.77
N ALA A 25 -20.53 7.44 -5.66
CA ALA A 25 -20.62 8.19 -4.41
C ALA A 25 -21.46 7.43 -3.38
N GLU A 26 -22.65 6.96 -3.75
CA GLU A 26 -23.52 6.14 -2.90
C GLU A 26 -22.83 4.86 -2.42
N GLN A 27 -22.04 4.21 -3.28
CA GLN A 27 -21.28 3.03 -2.92
C GLN A 27 -20.19 3.34 -1.89
N ARG A 28 -19.51 4.48 -2.01
CA ARG A 28 -18.52 4.95 -1.02
C ARG A 28 -19.20 5.29 0.30
N ASP A 29 -20.28 6.05 0.26
CA ASP A 29 -21.06 6.41 1.45
C ASP A 29 -21.59 5.17 2.18
N LYS A 30 -22.04 4.15 1.44
CA LYS A 30 -22.46 2.87 2.02
C LYS A 30 -21.31 2.16 2.72
N ALA A 31 -20.11 2.16 2.13
CA ALA A 31 -18.92 1.57 2.74
C ALA A 31 -18.48 2.35 3.99
N GLU A 32 -18.55 3.68 3.96
CA GLU A 32 -18.23 4.53 5.11
C GLU A 32 -19.24 4.34 6.25
N ARG A 33 -20.55 4.32 5.95
CA ARG A 33 -21.59 4.00 6.94
C ARG A 33 -21.41 2.62 7.57
N ALA A 34 -21.03 1.61 6.78
CA ALA A 34 -20.73 0.28 7.30
C ALA A 34 -19.55 0.29 8.28
N LYS A 35 -18.47 1.01 7.96
CA LYS A 35 -17.33 1.19 8.88
C LYS A 35 -17.72 1.93 10.15
N MET A 36 -18.55 2.97 10.03
CA MET A 36 -19.05 3.72 11.19
C MET A 36 -19.91 2.83 12.10
N MET A 37 -20.79 1.99 11.53
CA MET A 37 -21.57 1.03 12.30
C MET A 37 -20.69 -0.01 13.02
N GLU A 38 -19.62 -0.49 12.37
CA GLU A 38 -18.65 -1.39 13.02
C GLU A 38 -17.95 -0.72 14.21
N LEU A 39 -17.55 0.55 14.06
CA LEU A 39 -16.94 1.32 15.15
C LEU A 39 -17.92 1.60 16.29
N GLN A 40 -19.17 1.95 15.98
CA GLN A 40 -20.22 2.11 16.98
C GLN A 40 -20.45 0.83 17.77
N LYS A 41 -20.48 -0.32 17.08
CA LYS A 41 -20.60 -1.63 17.74
C LYS A 41 -19.43 -1.89 18.69
N LYS A 42 -18.19 -1.58 18.29
CA LYS A 42 -17.02 -1.73 19.18
C LYS A 42 -17.14 -0.86 20.44
N LEU A 43 -17.57 0.39 20.29
CA LEU A 43 -17.80 1.28 21.44
C LEU A 43 -18.92 0.78 22.37
N GLU A 44 -20.00 0.22 21.81
CA GLU A 44 -21.06 -0.39 22.60
C GLU A 44 -20.58 -1.62 23.35
N ASP A 45 -19.77 -2.46 22.71
CA ASP A 45 -19.20 -3.65 23.34
C ASP A 45 -18.21 -3.27 24.45
N GLU A 46 -17.35 -2.26 24.22
CA GLU A 46 -16.48 -1.67 25.26
C GLU A 46 -17.28 -1.13 26.44
N ARG A 47 -18.39 -0.40 26.18
CA ARG A 47 -19.29 0.10 27.23
C ARG A 47 -19.91 -1.01 28.05
N LYS A 48 -20.40 -2.07 27.41
CA LYS A 48 -20.96 -3.25 28.10
C LYS A 48 -19.91 -3.93 28.96
N MET A 49 -18.68 -4.05 28.47
CA MET A 49 -17.59 -4.64 29.24
C MET A 49 -17.22 -3.80 30.47
N MET A 50 -17.16 -2.47 30.30
CA MET A 50 -16.96 -1.54 31.43
C MET A 50 -18.11 -1.60 32.44
N GLU A 51 -19.36 -1.67 31.99
CA GLU A 51 -20.51 -1.81 32.88
C GLU A 51 -20.44 -3.12 33.69
N LEU A 52 -20.13 -4.25 33.04
CA LEU A 52 -19.93 -5.51 33.72
C LEU A 52 -18.77 -5.45 34.73
N HIS A 53 -17.69 -4.74 34.40
CA HIS A 53 -16.58 -4.52 35.33
C HIS A 53 -17.03 -3.71 36.55
N ASN A 54 -17.70 -2.57 36.32
CA ASN A 54 -18.23 -1.72 37.39
C ASN A 54 -19.21 -2.47 38.29
N VAL A 55 -20.08 -3.31 37.74
CA VAL A 55 -21.02 -4.13 38.53
C VAL A 55 -20.28 -5.17 39.37
N LYS A 56 -19.23 -5.80 38.84
CA LYS A 56 -18.39 -6.74 39.59
C LYS A 56 -17.67 -6.06 40.75
N ASP A 57 -17.11 -4.87 40.51
CA ASP A 57 -16.44 -4.08 41.54
C ASP A 57 -17.41 -3.61 42.62
N ALA A 58 -18.59 -3.12 42.21
CA ALA A 58 -19.65 -2.70 43.13
C ALA A 58 -20.22 -3.86 43.97
N SER A 59 -20.24 -5.08 43.42
CA SER A 59 -20.66 -6.26 44.17
C SER A 59 -19.70 -6.64 45.30
N GLY A 60 -18.45 -6.15 45.32
CA GLY A 60 -17.47 -6.32 46.41
C GLY A 60 -17.07 -7.77 46.73
N LYS A 61 -17.56 -8.77 45.97
CA LYS A 61 -17.30 -10.21 46.19
C LYS A 61 -15.95 -10.68 45.63
N TYR A 62 -15.32 -9.88 44.79
CA TYR A 62 -14.00 -10.14 44.22
C TYR A 62 -13.06 -8.99 44.60
N SER A 63 -11.80 -9.29 44.94
CA SER A 63 -10.81 -8.24 45.19
C SER A 63 -10.68 -7.37 43.94
N LYS A 64 -10.63 -6.04 44.12
CA LYS A 64 -10.33 -5.11 43.03
C LYS A 64 -9.04 -5.59 42.38
N LYS A 65 -9.11 -6.03 41.12
CA LYS A 65 -7.88 -6.24 40.35
C LYS A 65 -7.21 -4.87 40.31
N GLU A 66 -6.00 -4.77 40.85
CA GLU A 66 -5.21 -3.55 40.70
C GLU A 66 -5.29 -3.13 39.23
N GLU A 67 -5.56 -1.86 38.99
CA GLU A 67 -5.68 -1.24 37.66
C GLU A 67 -4.29 -1.15 37.01
N ARG A 68 -3.55 -2.25 37.07
CA ARG A 68 -2.23 -2.41 36.51
C ARG A 68 -2.42 -2.53 35.02
N VAL A 69 -1.58 -1.78 34.32
CA VAL A 69 -1.55 -1.78 32.87
C VAL A 69 -0.94 -3.10 32.41
N ASP A 70 -1.75 -4.16 32.37
CA ASP A 70 -1.29 -5.51 32.06
C ASP A 70 -0.60 -5.57 30.70
N PHE A 71 -0.97 -4.72 29.74
CA PHE A 71 -0.25 -4.66 28.45
C PHE A 71 1.22 -4.18 28.60
N MET A 72 1.51 -3.37 29.61
CA MET A 72 2.86 -2.84 29.89
C MET A 72 3.72 -3.85 30.67
N TYR A 73 3.10 -4.71 31.48
CA TYR A 73 3.79 -5.73 32.30
C TYR A 73 3.73 -7.15 31.72
N ARG A 74 3.04 -7.34 30.59
CA ARG A 74 2.97 -8.60 29.83
C ARG A 74 3.87 -8.60 28.60
N GLY A 75 4.78 -7.63 28.48
CA GLY A 75 6.00 -7.82 27.70
C GLY A 75 6.91 -8.79 28.45
N ASN A 76 7.69 -9.61 27.74
CA ASN A 76 8.68 -10.55 28.29
C ASN A 76 9.64 -9.85 29.27
N ALA A 77 9.20 -9.57 30.50
CA ALA A 77 10.07 -9.28 31.59
C ALA A 77 10.78 -10.61 31.87
N PRO A 78 12.11 -10.70 31.66
CA PRO A 78 12.84 -11.88 32.10
C PRO A 78 12.53 -12.05 33.58
N GLN A 79 12.16 -13.27 33.98
CA GLN A 79 12.02 -13.67 35.37
C GLN A 79 13.43 -13.66 36.01
N VAL A 80 14.05 -12.48 36.11
CA VAL A 80 15.27 -12.31 36.88
C VAL A 80 14.82 -12.28 38.32
N THR A 81 14.89 -13.44 38.97
CA THR A 81 14.72 -13.56 40.43
C THR A 81 15.62 -12.54 41.11
N ALA A 82 15.06 -11.74 42.02
CA ALA A 82 15.73 -10.60 42.66
C ALA A 82 17.13 -10.94 43.22
N ASP A 83 17.33 -12.19 43.63
CA ASP A 83 18.58 -12.73 44.16
C ASP A 83 19.72 -12.71 43.12
N GLN A 84 19.44 -12.93 41.84
CA GLN A 84 20.45 -12.96 40.78
C GLN A 84 21.03 -11.58 40.45
N TYR A 85 20.23 -10.52 40.64
CA TYR A 85 20.68 -9.15 40.44
C TYR A 85 21.52 -8.64 41.62
N LEU A 86 21.20 -9.12 42.84
CA LEU A 86 21.95 -8.82 44.04
C LEU A 86 23.37 -9.44 44.03
N GLU A 87 23.55 -10.56 43.33
CA GLU A 87 24.84 -11.22 43.13
C GLU A 87 25.74 -10.58 42.06
N GLY A 88 25.31 -9.47 41.41
CA GLY A 88 26.18 -8.64 40.57
C GLY A 88 26.62 -9.25 39.24
N LYS A 89 25.92 -10.28 38.74
CA LYS A 89 26.23 -10.90 37.43
C LYS A 89 25.71 -10.00 36.30
N ALA A 90 26.59 -9.65 35.37
CA ALA A 90 26.24 -8.84 34.20
C ALA A 90 25.23 -9.59 33.31
N TYR A 91 24.18 -8.88 32.89
CA TYR A 91 23.15 -9.40 32.00
C TYR A 91 23.76 -9.73 30.62
N ASP A 92 23.85 -11.01 30.30
CA ASP A 92 24.51 -11.50 29.10
C ASP A 92 23.45 -11.75 28.00
N PHE A 93 23.20 -10.75 27.14
CA PHE A 93 22.25 -10.81 26.03
C PHE A 93 22.57 -11.92 24.99
N SER A 94 23.77 -12.51 25.07
CA SER A 94 24.29 -13.51 24.13
C SER A 94 23.73 -14.92 24.36
N LYS A 95 23.14 -15.21 25.52
CA LYS A 95 22.52 -16.51 25.82
C LYS A 95 21.13 -16.71 25.22
N GLU A 96 20.49 -15.64 24.75
CA GLU A 96 19.10 -15.73 24.24
C GLU A 96 18.98 -16.33 22.84
N GLU A 97 20.02 -16.32 21.98
CA GLU A 97 19.90 -16.95 20.64
C GLU A 97 20.15 -18.47 20.66
N GLY A 98 20.79 -19.00 21.70
CA GLY A 98 21.19 -20.42 21.76
C GLY A 98 20.16 -21.39 22.35
N ASP A 99 19.16 -20.89 23.10
CA ASP A 99 18.22 -21.74 23.85
C ASP A 99 16.77 -21.70 23.31
N LEU A 100 16.53 -20.92 22.24
CA LEU A 100 15.22 -20.77 21.59
C LEU A 100 14.74 -21.99 20.79
N VAL A 101 15.56 -23.05 20.68
CA VAL A 101 15.20 -24.28 19.96
C VAL A 101 15.04 -25.48 20.91
N GLY A 102 15.34 -25.35 22.19
CA GLY A 102 15.55 -26.50 23.07
C GLY A 102 14.45 -26.89 24.05
N LYS A 103 13.75 -25.95 24.70
CA LYS A 103 12.97 -26.28 25.91
C LYS A 103 11.74 -25.38 26.11
N ASN A 104 10.71 -25.58 25.29
CA ASN A 104 9.39 -24.98 25.50
C ASN A 104 8.36 -26.04 25.91
N GLU A 105 8.63 -26.84 26.95
CA GLU A 105 7.63 -27.79 27.47
C GLU A 105 7.33 -27.70 28.97
N ASN A 106 8.08 -26.97 29.80
CA ASN A 106 7.87 -27.03 31.26
C ASN A 106 7.86 -25.67 31.96
N VAL A 107 6.91 -24.79 31.68
CA VAL A 107 6.57 -23.69 32.61
C VAL A 107 5.06 -23.40 32.59
N LEU A 108 4.24 -24.40 32.89
CA LEU A 108 2.88 -24.17 33.36
C LEU A 108 2.47 -25.31 34.30
N GLY A 109 2.67 -25.13 35.61
CA GLY A 109 2.11 -26.09 36.58
C GLY A 109 2.77 -26.20 37.94
N LEU A 110 3.13 -25.10 38.61
CA LEU A 110 3.37 -25.15 40.06
C LEU A 110 2.05 -24.94 40.82
N LEU A 111 1.06 -25.81 40.60
CA LEU A 111 -0.06 -26.04 41.52
C LEU A 111 -0.88 -27.29 41.13
N SER A 112 -0.30 -28.50 41.17
CA SER A 112 -1.08 -29.71 41.41
C SER A 112 -0.18 -30.83 41.88
N THR A 113 -0.39 -31.18 43.13
CA THR A 113 -0.15 -32.46 43.79
C THR A 113 0.38 -33.58 42.88
N SER A 114 1.59 -34.01 43.23
CA SER A 114 2.19 -35.27 42.87
C SER A 114 1.22 -36.45 42.97
N GLU A 115 1.36 -37.39 42.02
CA GLU A 115 0.97 -38.82 42.05
C GLU A 115 -0.12 -39.34 41.10
N THR A 116 -0.77 -38.54 40.24
CA THR A 116 -1.74 -39.09 39.24
C THR A 116 -1.55 -38.65 37.78
N ALA A 117 -0.45 -37.97 37.44
CA ALA A 117 -0.25 -37.33 36.13
C ALA A 117 0.32 -38.24 35.01
N ALA A 118 0.61 -39.52 35.27
CA ALA A 118 1.25 -40.39 34.27
C ALA A 118 0.29 -41.13 33.33
N SER A 119 -1.02 -41.12 33.60
CA SER A 119 -2.05 -41.77 32.75
C SER A 119 -3.00 -40.80 32.02
N ALA A 120 -2.78 -39.48 32.15
CA ALA A 120 -3.65 -38.45 31.57
C ALA A 120 -3.08 -37.74 30.33
N SER A 121 -1.90 -38.15 29.83
CA SER A 121 -1.18 -37.44 28.76
C SER A 121 -1.79 -37.59 27.37
N ALA A 122 -2.46 -38.72 27.07
CA ALA A 122 -3.09 -38.94 25.76
C ALA A 122 -4.39 -38.12 25.56
N GLY A 123 -5.13 -37.84 26.66
CA GLY A 123 -6.31 -36.98 26.63
C GLY A 123 -5.96 -35.50 26.55
N ALA A 124 -4.88 -35.09 27.22
CA ALA A 124 -4.41 -33.71 27.22
C ALA A 124 -3.92 -33.24 25.84
N THR A 125 -3.25 -34.11 25.06
CA THR A 125 -2.86 -33.78 23.68
C THR A 125 -4.09 -33.69 22.77
N LEU A 126 -5.03 -34.63 22.83
CA LEU A 126 -6.24 -34.59 22.01
C LEU A 126 -7.11 -33.35 22.32
N ASP A 127 -7.20 -32.95 23.58
CA ASP A 127 -7.91 -31.76 24.04
C ASP A 127 -7.21 -30.45 23.58
N GLN A 128 -5.87 -30.42 23.58
CA GLN A 128 -5.11 -29.31 22.99
C GLN A 128 -5.32 -29.19 21.48
N TRP A 129 -5.31 -30.31 20.75
CA TRP A 129 -5.56 -30.32 19.31
C TRP A 129 -6.99 -29.89 18.96
N SER A 130 -7.97 -30.30 19.79
CA SER A 130 -9.36 -29.88 19.64
C SER A 130 -9.52 -28.39 19.90
N LYS A 131 -8.87 -27.84 20.95
CA LYS A 131 -8.86 -26.40 21.24
C LYS A 131 -8.25 -25.55 20.11
N VAL A 132 -7.16 -26.01 19.51
CA VAL A 132 -6.53 -25.31 18.37
C VAL A 132 -7.41 -25.40 17.11
N ARG A 133 -8.14 -26.50 16.93
CA ARG A 133 -9.05 -26.69 15.79
C ARG A 133 -10.36 -25.92 15.94
N GLU A 134 -10.86 -25.82 17.16
CA GLU A 134 -12.11 -25.14 17.52
C GLU A 134 -11.90 -23.63 17.78
N ASP A 135 -10.66 -23.12 17.68
CA ASP A 135 -10.38 -21.69 17.71
C ASP A 135 -11.01 -20.98 16.47
N PRO A 136 -11.95 -20.03 16.66
CA PRO A 136 -12.61 -19.32 15.57
C PRO A 136 -11.64 -18.55 14.66
N LEU A 137 -10.50 -18.08 15.17
CA LEU A 137 -9.51 -17.37 14.38
C LEU A 137 -8.80 -18.31 13.40
N MET A 138 -8.47 -19.51 13.86
CA MET A 138 -7.86 -20.55 13.05
C MET A 138 -8.82 -21.06 11.97
N GLU A 139 -10.11 -21.17 12.28
CA GLU A 139 -11.13 -21.53 11.30
C GLU A 139 -11.22 -20.48 10.17
N ILE A 140 -11.17 -19.19 10.50
CA ILE A 140 -11.15 -18.11 9.51
C ILE A 140 -9.89 -18.18 8.64
N MET A 141 -8.73 -18.42 9.24
CA MET A 141 -7.47 -18.55 8.50
C MET A 141 -7.49 -19.74 7.53
N LYS A 142 -8.00 -20.89 7.99
CA LYS A 142 -8.17 -22.09 7.15
C LYS A 142 -9.15 -21.85 6.00
N LYS A 143 -10.32 -21.25 6.28
CA LYS A 143 -11.29 -20.86 5.23
C LYS A 143 -10.66 -19.93 4.20
N LYS A 144 -9.83 -18.96 4.63
CA LYS A 144 -9.09 -18.09 3.71
C LYS A 144 -8.13 -18.89 2.83
N GLN A 145 -7.32 -19.78 3.41
CA GLN A 145 -6.41 -20.65 2.65
C GLN A 145 -7.17 -21.52 1.64
N GLU A 146 -8.22 -22.20 2.06
CA GLU A 146 -9.06 -23.02 1.17
C GLU A 146 -9.68 -22.21 0.03
N THR A 147 -10.11 -20.96 0.30
CA THR A 147 -10.64 -20.10 -0.78
C THR A 147 -9.56 -19.69 -1.77
N ILE A 148 -8.33 -19.44 -1.31
CA ILE A 148 -7.18 -19.13 -2.16
C ILE A 148 -6.83 -20.34 -3.03
N GLU A 149 -6.79 -21.53 -2.45
CA GLU A 149 -6.55 -22.79 -3.17
C GLU A 149 -7.65 -23.05 -4.20
N LYS A 150 -8.93 -22.94 -3.82
CA LYS A 150 -10.07 -23.07 -4.76
C LYS A 150 -10.03 -22.08 -5.92
N ILE A 151 -9.50 -20.88 -5.69
CA ILE A 151 -9.28 -19.90 -6.77
C ILE A 151 -8.09 -20.34 -7.62
N ARG A 152 -6.97 -20.75 -7.01
CA ARG A 152 -5.75 -21.21 -7.68
C ARG A 152 -5.97 -22.43 -8.57
N ASP A 153 -6.72 -23.41 -8.07
CA ASP A 153 -7.02 -24.67 -8.75
C ASP A 153 -8.03 -24.46 -9.89
N ASN A 154 -8.76 -23.34 -9.88
CA ASN A 154 -9.67 -22.98 -10.95
C ASN A 154 -8.94 -22.10 -12.01
N PRO A 155 -8.56 -22.66 -13.17
CA PRO A 155 -7.78 -21.93 -14.17
C PRO A 155 -8.54 -20.73 -14.77
N ILE A 156 -9.88 -20.80 -14.85
CA ILE A 156 -10.71 -19.71 -15.38
C ILE A 156 -10.73 -18.53 -14.40
N LYS A 157 -10.87 -18.79 -13.09
CA LYS A 157 -10.82 -17.74 -12.06
C LYS A 157 -9.42 -17.13 -11.96
N MET A 158 -8.36 -17.95 -12.03
CA MET A 158 -6.98 -17.45 -12.09
C MET A 158 -6.70 -16.58 -13.32
N ALA A 159 -7.20 -17.00 -14.49
CA ALA A 159 -7.05 -16.21 -15.72
C ALA A 159 -7.73 -14.84 -15.60
N ARG A 160 -8.97 -14.78 -15.08
CA ARG A 160 -9.68 -13.52 -14.84
C ARG A 160 -8.95 -12.62 -13.83
N LEU A 161 -8.40 -13.21 -12.76
CA LEU A 161 -7.64 -12.45 -11.76
C LEU A 161 -6.35 -11.88 -12.37
N ARG A 162 -5.63 -12.67 -13.17
CA ARG A 162 -4.43 -12.21 -13.90
C ARG A 162 -4.76 -11.09 -14.88
N GLU A 163 -5.82 -11.21 -15.65
CA GLU A 163 -6.27 -10.17 -16.59
C GLU A 163 -6.61 -8.86 -15.86
N GLN A 164 -7.34 -8.94 -14.75
CA GLN A 164 -7.67 -7.76 -13.94
C GLN A 164 -6.41 -7.09 -13.36
N LEU A 165 -5.45 -7.88 -12.86
CA LEU A 165 -4.17 -7.38 -12.37
C LEU A 165 -3.37 -6.70 -13.48
N GLU A 166 -3.31 -7.29 -14.68
CA GLU A 166 -2.65 -6.66 -15.83
C GLU A 166 -3.33 -5.35 -16.26
N LEU A 167 -4.67 -5.29 -16.25
CA LEU A 167 -5.39 -4.07 -16.54
C LEU A 167 -5.10 -2.99 -15.49
N GLU A 168 -5.00 -3.38 -14.22
CA GLU A 168 -4.68 -2.46 -13.13
C GLU A 168 -3.25 -1.93 -13.24
N THR A 169 -2.25 -2.79 -13.49
CA THR A 169 -0.85 -2.36 -13.67
C THR A 169 -0.72 -1.45 -14.88
N LYS A 170 -1.32 -1.79 -16.03
CA LYS A 170 -1.37 -0.91 -17.21
C LYS A 170 -2.03 0.44 -16.90
N ARG A 171 -3.08 0.48 -16.08
CA ARG A 171 -3.72 1.74 -15.63
C ARG A 171 -2.81 2.54 -14.69
N ARG A 172 -2.11 1.87 -13.76
CA ARG A 172 -1.15 2.50 -12.83
C ARG A 172 0.04 3.09 -13.59
N GLU A 173 0.62 2.36 -14.55
CA GLU A 173 1.70 2.83 -15.40
C GLU A 173 1.29 4.03 -16.26
N LYS A 174 0.11 4.00 -16.90
CA LYS A 174 -0.41 5.14 -17.66
C LYS A 174 -0.60 6.38 -16.77
N LYS A 175 -1.08 6.19 -15.53
CA LYS A 175 -1.20 7.28 -14.54
C LYS A 175 0.17 7.81 -14.14
N ALA A 176 1.15 6.94 -13.89
CA ALA A 176 2.51 7.32 -13.54
C ALA A 176 3.19 8.12 -14.66
N LYS A 177 3.16 7.63 -15.91
CA LYS A 177 3.69 8.34 -17.09
C LYS A 177 3.01 9.71 -17.30
N LYS A 178 1.70 9.81 -17.06
CA LYS A 178 0.97 11.09 -17.15
C LYS A 178 1.41 12.07 -16.06
N LYS A 179 1.64 11.59 -14.82
CA LYS A 179 2.14 12.40 -13.71
C LYS A 179 3.55 12.92 -14.00
N GLU A 180 4.46 12.04 -14.43
CA GLU A 180 5.83 12.39 -14.79
C GLU A 180 5.88 13.44 -15.94
N LYS A 181 5.07 13.25 -16.99
CA LYS A 181 4.97 14.23 -18.10
C LYS A 181 4.47 15.59 -17.63
N ARG A 182 3.55 15.62 -16.67
CA ARG A 182 3.03 16.88 -16.08
C ARG A 182 4.11 17.58 -15.26
N GLU A 183 4.80 16.84 -14.40
CA GLU A 183 5.87 17.37 -13.55
C GLU A 183 7.04 17.91 -14.39
N ARG A 184 7.40 17.22 -15.48
CA ARG A 184 8.40 17.70 -16.45
C ARG A 184 7.98 19.01 -17.13
N ARG A 185 6.68 19.20 -17.40
CA ARG A 185 6.14 20.45 -17.98
C ARG A 185 6.18 21.58 -16.95
N GLU A 186 5.73 21.32 -15.73
CA GLU A 186 5.76 22.29 -14.63
C GLU A 186 7.20 22.77 -14.35
N ARG A 187 8.17 21.85 -14.27
CA ARG A 187 9.60 22.22 -14.09
C ARG A 187 10.17 23.02 -15.25
N LYS A 188 9.73 22.77 -16.49
CA LYS A 188 10.14 23.57 -17.67
C LYS A 188 9.55 24.98 -17.61
N GLU A 189 8.29 25.09 -17.22
CA GLU A 189 7.61 26.36 -17.08
C GLU A 189 8.21 27.21 -15.96
N GLU A 190 8.51 26.60 -14.81
CA GLU A 190 9.20 27.24 -13.69
C GLU A 190 10.58 27.78 -14.11
N LYS A 191 11.41 26.97 -14.79
CA LYS A 191 12.69 27.44 -15.34
C LYS A 191 12.54 28.61 -16.31
N ARG A 192 11.45 28.64 -17.09
CA ARG A 192 11.18 29.75 -18.02
C ARG A 192 10.80 31.01 -17.25
N ARG A 193 9.92 30.90 -16.25
CA ARG A 193 9.53 32.01 -15.37
C ARG A 193 10.73 32.57 -14.59
N GLU A 194 11.61 31.70 -14.11
CA GLU A 194 12.84 32.12 -13.41
C GLU A 194 13.79 32.88 -14.34
N LYS A 195 14.00 32.40 -15.57
CA LYS A 195 14.80 33.11 -16.58
C LYS A 195 14.20 34.47 -16.91
N GLU A 196 12.89 34.56 -17.06
CA GLU A 196 12.19 35.81 -17.34
C GLU A 196 12.34 36.80 -16.18
N ARG A 197 12.20 36.32 -14.93
CA ARG A 197 12.43 37.14 -13.73
C ARG A 197 13.87 37.67 -13.67
N ARG A 198 14.87 36.81 -13.89
CA ARG A 198 16.28 37.21 -13.94
C ARG A 198 16.57 38.21 -15.08
N ALA A 199 15.90 38.08 -16.23
CA ALA A 199 16.06 39.02 -17.33
C ALA A 199 15.51 40.41 -16.99
N ARG A 200 14.38 40.48 -16.25
CA ARG A 200 13.83 41.74 -15.74
C ARG A 200 14.75 42.38 -14.70
N GLU A 201 15.26 41.59 -13.74
CA GLU A 201 16.20 42.07 -12.72
C GLU A 201 17.55 42.52 -13.30
N ARG A 202 17.93 42.05 -14.49
CA ARG A 202 19.19 42.45 -15.18
C ARG A 202 18.99 43.55 -16.24
N GLY A 203 17.74 43.96 -16.48
CA GLY A 203 17.36 44.93 -17.50
C GLY A 203 17.32 46.38 -17.01
N GLU A 204 17.57 46.65 -15.73
CA GLU A 204 17.53 47.99 -15.15
C GLU A 204 18.87 48.75 -15.15
N ASP A 205 19.94 48.21 -15.76
CA ASP A 205 21.30 48.76 -15.61
C ASP A 205 22.10 48.93 -16.92
N LYS A 206 21.44 49.13 -18.07
CA LYS A 206 22.13 49.44 -19.34
C LYS A 206 21.42 50.47 -20.22
N ASP A 207 21.04 51.59 -19.63
CA ASP A 207 20.79 52.85 -20.35
C ASP A 207 21.90 53.86 -20.01
N ALA A 208 23.14 53.54 -20.35
CA ALA A 208 24.19 54.55 -20.50
C ALA A 208 25.38 53.94 -21.26
N ASP A 209 25.61 54.45 -22.46
CA ASP A 209 26.90 54.45 -23.14
C ASP A 209 27.39 53.12 -23.72
N ARG A 210 27.12 52.89 -25.01
CA ARG A 210 28.20 52.74 -26.00
C ARG A 210 27.71 52.77 -27.44
N SER A 211 28.36 53.66 -28.16
CA SER A 211 28.29 53.93 -29.58
C SER A 211 28.58 52.72 -30.48
N GLU A 212 28.00 52.77 -31.68
CA GLU A 212 28.59 52.33 -32.96
C GLU A 212 29.35 50.99 -32.97
N ARG A 213 28.63 49.87 -33.19
CA ARG A 213 29.07 48.78 -34.08
C ARG A 213 28.01 47.69 -34.17
N ASP A 214 27.04 47.87 -35.06
CA ASP A 214 26.24 46.76 -35.60
C ASP A 214 26.36 46.76 -37.11
N ARG A 215 27.55 46.35 -37.57
CA ARG A 215 27.69 45.61 -38.82
C ARG A 215 28.29 44.27 -38.45
N ASP A 216 27.60 43.23 -38.87
CA ASP A 216 28.11 41.86 -39.04
C ASP A 216 28.05 40.93 -37.83
N SER A 217 26.91 40.25 -37.64
CA SER A 217 26.83 38.92 -37.01
C SER A 217 25.48 38.25 -37.29
N GLU A 218 25.07 38.19 -38.56
CA GLU A 218 24.07 37.22 -39.04
C GLU A 218 24.80 36.07 -39.74
N ARG A 219 25.52 35.26 -38.97
CA ARG A 219 25.98 33.93 -39.42
C ARG A 219 26.33 33.09 -38.19
N ASP A 220 26.14 31.78 -38.32
CA ASP A 220 26.70 30.75 -37.44
C ASP A 220 25.85 30.16 -36.32
N ARG A 221 24.52 29.97 -36.51
CA ARG A 221 23.78 28.96 -35.71
C ARG A 221 22.76 28.09 -36.46
N ASP A 222 22.83 27.99 -37.80
CA ASP A 222 21.93 27.12 -38.58
C ASP A 222 22.67 26.09 -39.47
N SER A 223 23.77 25.52 -38.99
CA SER A 223 24.59 24.58 -39.78
C SER A 223 24.59 23.12 -39.31
N GLU A 224 23.84 22.74 -38.29
CA GLU A 224 23.90 21.36 -37.74
C GLU A 224 22.63 20.52 -37.86
N ARG A 225 21.60 20.98 -38.60
CA ARG A 225 20.36 20.19 -38.77
C ARG A 225 20.04 19.69 -40.17
N HIS A 226 20.88 20.00 -41.16
CA HIS A 226 20.62 19.64 -42.56
C HIS A 226 21.45 18.48 -43.13
N ARG A 227 22.42 17.92 -42.38
CA ARG A 227 23.25 16.81 -42.91
C ARG A 227 22.63 15.41 -42.84
N ASP A 228 21.53 15.21 -42.11
CA ASP A 228 20.95 13.87 -41.95
C ASP A 228 19.80 13.57 -42.93
N SER A 229 19.31 14.56 -43.70
CA SER A 229 18.19 14.34 -44.65
C SER A 229 18.62 13.98 -46.07
N GLU A 230 19.92 14.09 -46.40
CA GLU A 230 20.43 13.72 -47.72
C GLU A 230 20.84 12.25 -47.79
N ARG A 231 21.26 11.67 -46.66
CA ARG A 231 21.69 10.26 -46.60
C ARG A 231 20.54 9.26 -46.75
N ASP A 232 19.34 9.60 -46.27
CA ASP A 232 18.17 8.75 -46.42
C ASP A 232 17.57 8.82 -47.85
N ARG A 233 17.75 9.92 -48.58
CA ARG A 233 17.26 10.05 -49.97
C ARG A 233 18.10 9.28 -50.99
N GLU A 234 19.38 9.05 -50.73
CA GLU A 234 20.22 8.21 -51.60
C GLU A 234 19.90 6.72 -51.43
N ARG A 235 19.57 6.30 -50.20
CA ARG A 235 19.27 4.89 -49.90
C ARG A 235 17.97 4.38 -50.53
N ASP A 236 16.97 5.25 -50.66
CA ASP A 236 15.71 4.89 -51.34
C ASP A 236 15.86 4.84 -52.87
N ARG A 237 16.77 5.63 -53.47
CA ARG A 237 17.05 5.60 -54.92
C ARG A 237 17.83 4.36 -55.36
N GLU A 238 18.72 3.82 -54.52
CA GLU A 238 19.39 2.55 -54.82
C GLU A 238 18.43 1.36 -54.79
N ARG A 239 17.45 1.36 -53.86
CA ARG A 239 16.44 0.29 -53.75
C ARG A 239 15.46 0.23 -54.93
N GLU A 240 15.19 1.35 -55.60
CA GLU A 240 14.37 1.34 -56.82
C GLU A 240 15.15 0.80 -58.02
N ARG A 241 16.44 1.12 -58.16
CA ARG A 241 17.27 0.62 -59.27
C ARG A 241 17.51 -0.89 -59.25
N ASP A 242 17.59 -1.50 -58.07
CA ASP A 242 17.76 -2.96 -57.98
C ASP A 242 16.47 -3.72 -58.31
N ARG A 243 15.28 -3.15 -58.06
CA ARG A 243 13.99 -3.78 -58.41
C ARG A 243 13.72 -3.81 -59.91
N ASP A 244 14.25 -2.86 -60.67
CA ASP A 244 14.09 -2.84 -62.13
C ASP A 244 15.06 -3.79 -62.85
N ARG A 245 16.17 -4.19 -62.21
CA ARG A 245 17.14 -5.14 -62.79
C ARG A 245 16.69 -6.60 -62.74
N ASP A 246 15.84 -6.96 -61.79
CA ASP A 246 15.33 -8.34 -61.65
C ASP A 246 14.08 -8.61 -62.51
N ARG A 247 13.59 -7.60 -63.25
CA ARG A 247 12.41 -7.73 -64.12
C ARG A 247 12.73 -8.13 -65.57
N ASP A 248 14.01 -8.04 -65.95
CA ASP A 248 14.50 -8.28 -67.31
C ASP A 248 15.44 -9.52 -67.40
N ARG A 249 15.33 -10.46 -66.45
CA ARG A 249 15.92 -11.82 -66.53
C ARG A 249 14.84 -12.87 -66.46
#